data_AF-A0AAD1SI71-F1
#
_entry.id   AF-A0AAD1SI71-F1
#
_cell.length_a   1.000
_cell.length_b   1.000
_cell.length_c   1.000
_cell.angle_alpha   90.00
_cell.angle_beta   90.00
_cell.angle_gamma   90.00
#
_symmetry.space_group_name_H-M   'P 1'
#
loop_
_entity.id
_entity.type
_entity.pdbx_description
1 polymer ?
#
loop_
_entity_poly.entity_id
_entity_poly.type
_entity_poly.pdbx_seq_one_letter_code
_entity_poly.pdbx_strand_id
1 'polypeptide(L)'
;MIDKNKLKPSLTGFGYRLTDQFYDVLIRKFDRQRRGQVAFDYFIQCCIVLQRLTDVFRRYDTDQDGWIQVSYEQYLYMVFSIV
;
A
#
# COMPACT_ATOMS: atom_id res chain seq x y z
N MET A 1 -18.92 -3.36 -3.71
CA MET A 1 -17.92 -4.11 -2.93
C MET A 1 -16.86 -4.62 -3.90
N ILE A 2 -15.59 -4.56 -3.52
CA ILE A 2 -14.43 -4.98 -4.30
C ILE A 2 -13.83 -6.21 -3.64
N ASP A 3 -13.79 -7.32 -4.37
CA ASP A 3 -13.17 -8.58 -3.95
C ASP A 3 -11.72 -8.69 -4.42
N LYS A 4 -10.98 -9.68 -3.91
CA LYS A 4 -9.55 -9.89 -4.23
C LYS A 4 -9.26 -9.92 -5.73
N ASN A 5 -10.16 -10.54 -6.50
CA ASN A 5 -10.01 -10.73 -7.94
C ASN A 5 -10.15 -9.43 -8.73
N LYS A 6 -10.72 -8.38 -8.13
CA LYS A 6 -10.77 -7.02 -8.68
C LYS A 6 -9.67 -6.13 -8.13
N LEU A 7 -9.35 -6.26 -6.84
CA LEU A 7 -8.32 -5.45 -6.17
C LEU A 7 -6.94 -5.65 -6.81
N LYS A 8 -6.53 -6.91 -7.05
CA LYS A 8 -5.23 -7.23 -7.66
C LYS A 8 -5.06 -6.58 -9.05
N PRO A 9 -5.93 -6.84 -10.06
CA PRO A 9 -5.77 -6.21 -11.37
C PRO A 9 -5.90 -4.68 -11.34
N SER A 10 -6.71 -4.10 -10.45
CA SER A 10 -6.78 -2.64 -10.29
C SER A 10 -5.45 -2.04 -9.79
N LEU A 11 -4.87 -2.60 -8.73
CA LEU A 11 -3.59 -2.11 -8.22
C LEU A 11 -2.43 -2.36 -9.20
N THR A 12 -2.43 -3.50 -9.89
CA THR A 12 -1.51 -3.75 -11.01
C THR A 12 -1.67 -2.71 -12.12
N GLY A 13 -2.92 -2.35 -12.47
CA GLY A 13 -3.22 -1.31 -13.45
C GLY A 13 -2.74 0.09 -13.04
N PHE A 14 -2.66 0.38 -11.73
CA PHE A 14 -2.03 1.58 -11.19
C PHE A 14 -0.49 1.52 -11.13
N GLY A 15 0.11 0.42 -11.59
CA GLY A 15 1.56 0.24 -11.64
C GLY A 15 2.18 -0.44 -10.43
N TYR A 16 1.39 -0.91 -9.46
CA TYR A 16 1.91 -1.64 -8.30
C TYR A 16 2.23 -3.09 -8.66
N ARG A 17 3.45 -3.53 -8.32
CA ARG A 17 3.91 -4.91 -8.50
C ARG A 17 4.15 -5.55 -7.13
N LEU A 18 3.08 -6.03 -6.51
CA LEU A 18 3.09 -6.60 -5.16
C LEU A 18 2.93 -8.12 -5.23
N THR A 19 3.41 -8.82 -4.20
CA THR A 19 3.22 -10.27 -4.07
C THR A 19 1.77 -10.62 -3.73
N ASP A 20 1.33 -11.82 -4.10
CA ASP A 20 -0.03 -12.31 -3.79
C ASP A 20 -0.33 -12.27 -2.29
N GLN A 21 0.66 -12.59 -1.47
CA GLN A 21 0.57 -12.51 -0.02
C GLN A 21 0.35 -11.07 0.48
N PHE A 22 0.95 -10.07 -0.17
CA PHE A 22 0.77 -8.69 0.23
C PHE A 22 -0.62 -8.15 -0.12
N TYR A 23 -1.21 -8.60 -1.24
CA TYR A 23 -2.61 -8.31 -1.54
C TYR A 23 -3.56 -8.83 -0.46
N ASP A 24 -3.28 -10.00 0.13
CA ASP A 24 -4.07 -10.53 1.25
C ASP A 24 -3.95 -9.66 2.52
N VAL A 25 -2.75 -9.09 2.78
CA VAL A 25 -2.56 -8.14 3.87
C VAL A 25 -3.37 -6.87 3.65
N LEU A 26 -3.38 -6.32 2.44
CA LEU A 26 -4.18 -5.14 2.10
C LEU A 26 -5.68 -5.41 2.31
N ILE A 27 -6.19 -6.55 1.83
CA ILE A 27 -7.60 -6.91 2.02
C ILE A 27 -7.92 -7.02 3.51
N ARG A 28 -7.11 -7.74 4.29
CA ARG A 28 -7.35 -7.87 5.74
C ARG A 28 -7.31 -6.54 6.48
N LYS A 29 -6.47 -5.59 6.04
CA LYS A 29 -6.35 -4.26 6.65
C LYS A 29 -7.55 -3.37 6.37
N PHE A 30 -8.15 -3.47 5.19
CA PHE A 30 -9.24 -2.59 4.73
C PHE A 30 -10.63 -3.26 4.74
N ASP A 31 -10.70 -4.57 4.96
CA ASP A 31 -11.94 -5.31 5.19
C ASP A 31 -12.40 -5.19 6.65
N ARG A 32 -13.13 -4.11 6.93
CA ARG A 32 -13.73 -3.87 8.26
C ARG A 32 -14.77 -4.91 8.68
N GLN A 33 -15.41 -5.58 7.72
CA GLN A 33 -16.49 -6.52 7.98
C GLN A 33 -16.03 -7.98 8.07
N ARG A 34 -14.74 -8.26 7.79
CA ARG A 34 -14.14 -9.60 7.73
C ARG A 34 -14.89 -10.55 6.80
N ARG A 35 -15.43 -10.02 5.70
CA ARG A 35 -16.20 -10.78 4.69
C ARG A 35 -15.37 -11.16 3.46
N GLY A 36 -14.08 -10.88 3.46
CA GLY A 36 -13.20 -11.05 2.30
C GLY A 36 -13.45 -10.02 1.20
N GLN A 37 -14.17 -8.94 1.49
CA GLN A 37 -14.55 -7.90 0.53
C GLN A 37 -14.28 -6.52 1.12
N VAL A 38 -13.76 -5.63 0.30
CA VAL A 38 -13.48 -4.25 0.67
C VAL A 38 -14.58 -3.36 0.11
N ALA A 39 -15.22 -2.53 0.94
CA ALA A 39 -16.17 -1.54 0.42
C ALA A 39 -15.42 -0.47 -0.40
N PHE A 40 -16.11 0.17 -1.33
CA PHE A 40 -15.46 1.01 -2.34
C PHE A 40 -14.69 2.19 -1.71
N ASP A 41 -15.28 2.83 -0.71
CA ASP A 41 -14.66 3.85 0.14
C ASP A 41 -13.33 3.38 0.77
N TYR A 42 -13.30 2.18 1.35
CA TYR A 42 -12.07 1.61 1.92
C TYR A 42 -11.04 1.24 0.86
N PHE A 43 -11.47 0.86 -0.34
CA PHE A 43 -10.56 0.63 -1.46
C PHE A 43 -9.89 1.94 -1.93
N ILE A 44 -10.66 3.03 -2.03
CA ILE A 44 -10.11 4.35 -2.33
C ILE A 44 -9.12 4.79 -1.24
N GLN A 45 -9.48 4.59 0.04
CA GLN A 45 -8.56 4.88 1.15
C GLN A 45 -7.27 4.05 1.06
N CYS A 46 -7.36 2.77 0.71
CA CYS A 46 -6.20 1.90 0.47
C CYS A 46 -5.29 2.48 -0.62
N CYS A 47 -5.86 2.92 -1.75
CA CYS A 47 -5.09 3.49 -2.85
C CYS A 47 -4.37 4.79 -2.44
N ILE A 48 -5.05 5.68 -1.70
CA ILE A 48 -4.46 6.93 -1.21
C ILE A 48 -3.29 6.64 -0.25
N VAL A 49 -3.47 5.70 0.68
CA VAL A 49 -2.43 5.32 1.64
C VAL A 49 -1.23 4.68 0.92
N LEU A 50 -1.47 3.77 -0.02
CA LEU A 50 -0.41 3.17 -0.85
C LEU A 50 0.37 4.23 -1.61
N GLN A 51 -0.32 5.16 -2.26
CA GLN A 51 0.32 6.24 -3.00
C GLN A 51 1.23 7.08 -2.11
N ARG A 52 0.74 7.54 -0.96
CA ARG A 52 1.55 8.33 -0.01
C ARG A 52 2.78 7.57 0.48
N LEU A 53 2.62 6.30 0.84
CA LEU A 53 3.73 5.44 1.27
C LEU A 53 4.77 5.26 0.16
N THR A 54 4.32 5.02 -1.07
CA THR A 54 5.20 4.87 -2.24
C THR A 54 5.92 6.17 -2.59
N ASP A 55 5.25 7.32 -2.49
CA ASP A 55 5.87 8.61 -2.74
C ASP A 55 6.97 8.93 -1.72
N VAL A 56 6.76 8.59 -0.44
CA VAL A 56 7.80 8.71 0.58
C VAL A 56 8.92 7.73 0.29
N PHE A 57 8.63 6.45 0.06
CA PHE A 57 9.64 5.43 -0.23
C PHE A 57 10.56 5.82 -1.39
N ARG A 58 9.98 6.27 -2.51
CA ARG A 58 10.73 6.71 -3.71
C ARG A 58 11.68 7.88 -3.48
N ARG A 59 11.44 8.72 -2.47
CA ARG A 59 12.38 9.80 -2.12
C ARG A 59 13.65 9.29 -1.45
N TYR A 60 13.57 8.13 -0.81
CA TYR A 60 14.69 7.49 -0.12
C TYR A 60 15.35 6.39 -0.96
N ASP A 61 14.61 5.76 -1.88
CA ASP A 61 15.11 4.80 -2.88
C ASP A 61 15.75 5.54 -4.07
N THR A 62 16.95 6.10 -3.83
CA THR A 62 17.64 6.98 -4.79
C THR A 62 18.23 6.25 -6.00
N ASP A 63 18.47 4.95 -5.88
CA ASP A 63 19.01 4.07 -6.92
C ASP A 63 17.95 3.20 -7.60
N GLN A 64 16.68 3.28 -7.15
CA GLN A 64 15.53 2.61 -7.76
C GLN A 64 15.64 1.09 -7.78
N ASP A 65 16.31 0.51 -6.78
CA ASP A 65 16.49 -0.94 -6.66
C ASP A 65 15.35 -1.60 -5.84
N GLY A 66 14.49 -0.78 -5.23
CA GLY A 66 13.38 -1.23 -4.40
C GLY A 66 13.76 -1.49 -2.94
N TRP A 67 14.92 -1.04 -2.49
CA TRP A 67 15.41 -1.14 -1.13
C TRP A 67 15.82 0.23 -0.58
N ILE A 68 15.68 0.41 0.73
CA ILE A 68 16.17 1.62 1.41
C ILE A 68 16.92 1.21 2.68
N GLN A 69 17.99 1.92 2.98
CA GLN A 69 18.69 1.83 4.26
C GLN A 69 18.46 3.12 5.03
N VAL A 70 17.83 3.02 6.21
CA VAL A 70 17.42 4.17 7.00
C VAL A 70 17.79 3.98 8.47
N SER A 71 18.17 5.06 9.13
CA SER A 71 18.34 5.08 10.59
C SER A 71 16.98 5.04 11.30
N TYR A 72 17.00 4.78 12.61
CA TYR A 72 15.77 4.75 13.41
C TYR A 72 15.01 6.10 13.36
N GLU A 73 15.71 7.22 13.46
CA GLU A 73 15.06 8.54 13.41
C GLU A 73 14.51 8.84 12.01
N GLN A 74 15.23 8.48 10.94
CA GLN A 74 14.72 8.61 9.57
C GLN A 74 13.46 7.79 9.36
N TYR A 75 13.40 6.57 9.93
CA TYR A 75 12.18 5.76 9.93
C TYR A 75 11.01 6.49 10.60
N LEU A 76 11.22 7.05 11.80
CA LEU A 76 10.18 7.81 12.49
C LEU A 76 9.71 9.03 11.68
N TYR A 77 10.64 9.79 11.07
CA TYR A 77 10.28 10.92 10.21
C TYR A 77 9.45 10.49 9.00
N MET A 78 9.80 9.38 8.34
CA MET A 78 9.02 8.85 7.22
C MET A 78 7.60 8.50 7.65
N VAL A 79 7.42 7.82 8.79
CA VAL A 79 6.09 7.43 9.29
C VAL A 79 5.27 8.67 9.67
N PHE A 80 5.86 9.63 10.40
CA PHE A 80 5.15 10.85 10.80
C PHE A 80 4.82 11.78 9.64
N SER A 81 5.57 11.73 8.53
CA SER A 81 5.25 12.54 7.34
C SER A 81 3.97 12.12 6.62
N ILE A 82 3.43 10.93 6.93
CA ILE A 82 2.26 10.34 6.27
C ILE A 82 0.98 10.50 7.11
N VAL A 83 1.14 10.58 8.44
CA VAL A 83 0.07 10.65 9.45
C VAL A 83 -0.41 12.08 9.64
#